data_AF-A0A936M7I2-F1
#
_entry.id   AF-A0A936M7I2-F1
#
_cell.length_a   1.000
_cell.length_b   1.000
_cell.length_c   1.000
_cell.angle_alpha   90.00
_cell.angle_beta   90.00
_cell.angle_gamma   90.00
#
_symmetry.space_group_name_H-M   'P 1'
#
loop_
_entity.id
_entity.type
_entity.pdbx_description
1 polymer ?
#
loop_
_entity_poly.entity_id
_entity_poly.type
_entity_poly.pdbx_seq_one_letter_code
_entity_poly.pdbx_strand_id
1 'polypeptide(L)'
;MRWNTQYSGGCAAVPAHQGLRYGLYGHVYYCAAEAGGVVAESFYFPRDRDPPTVRLQRADFRLPVPYPPMSAEVEQVLAERLTRAYGPGSVPENVFGAGAYRPNPGLSWRAGGVTIVLHRNRNHVAPAGVRQGVQLVAVRQEVLDERDRERQASEGLVPFVRTEQLRRELGPLYPEAGAATLPALLELLALVGTGDPDRNALLLAAADSLVVRLGEELVSRSVQHAGEVLTEAPLAAEARERLRPHGVSYSRIGHYSGALEYDRSLLLKAWTGSPATPWGQRAFLEIQRLGCSVPGFGCDGVNCFLEVIRQGERFLLDFPDTPFRLEQTYHLALAHEAWWSLSLAAPDDITAHGARVDARSGEAARLRAIELYEELLRLAPNSPQAYLGQLALPRLRLRLDTAERAFFCWSC
;
A
#
# COMPACT_ATOMS: atom_id res chain seq x y z
N MET A 1 17.99 -4.01 -27.85
CA MET A 1 18.53 -4.33 -26.50
C MET A 1 18.52 -5.84 -26.30
N ARG A 2 19.51 -6.42 -25.61
CA ARG A 2 19.51 -7.86 -25.27
C ARG A 2 18.85 -8.05 -23.90
N TRP A 3 17.63 -8.58 -23.88
CA TRP A 3 16.80 -8.67 -22.66
C TRP A 3 17.30 -9.68 -21.61
N ASN A 4 18.07 -10.70 -22.00
CA ASN A 4 18.58 -11.73 -21.08
C ASN A 4 19.91 -11.36 -20.42
N THR A 5 20.23 -10.06 -20.36
CA THR A 5 21.49 -9.60 -19.75
C THR A 5 21.40 -9.75 -18.24
N GLN A 6 22.32 -10.53 -17.65
CA GLN A 6 22.50 -10.62 -16.21
C GLN A 6 23.12 -9.34 -15.68
N TYR A 7 22.77 -8.98 -14.45
CA TYR A 7 23.40 -7.87 -13.76
C TYR A 7 24.90 -8.17 -13.49
N SER A 8 25.79 -7.26 -13.88
CA SER A 8 27.25 -7.45 -13.80
C SER A 8 27.99 -6.44 -12.91
N GLY A 9 27.27 -5.73 -12.01
CA GLY A 9 27.85 -4.72 -11.12
C GLY A 9 28.13 -3.36 -11.80
N GLY A 10 28.31 -2.30 -10.99
CA GLY A 10 28.62 -0.93 -11.47
C GLY A 10 27.42 0.03 -11.55
N CYS A 11 26.26 -0.37 -11.06
CA CYS A 11 25.03 0.45 -11.12
C CYS A 11 24.50 0.81 -9.73
N ALA A 12 23.79 1.94 -9.61
CA ALA A 12 23.24 2.40 -8.35
C ALA A 12 21.90 1.72 -8.02
N ALA A 13 21.64 1.47 -6.74
CA ALA A 13 20.28 1.27 -6.27
C ALA A 13 19.57 2.63 -6.28
N VAL A 14 18.42 2.74 -6.96
CA VAL A 14 17.64 3.99 -6.94
C VAL A 14 16.51 3.86 -5.92
N PRO A 15 16.31 4.85 -5.02
CA PRO A 15 15.18 4.85 -4.11
C PRO A 15 13.85 4.95 -4.88
N ALA A 16 12.90 4.09 -4.54
CA ALA A 16 11.57 4.11 -5.13
C ALA A 16 10.78 5.35 -4.67
N HIS A 17 10.02 5.99 -5.57
CA HIS A 17 9.10 7.07 -5.20
C HIS A 17 7.96 6.52 -4.34
N GLN A 18 7.54 7.25 -3.30
CA GLN A 18 6.52 6.83 -2.33
C GLN A 18 5.16 6.48 -2.99
N GLY A 19 4.70 7.30 -3.94
CA GLY A 19 3.53 7.04 -4.79
C GLY A 19 3.69 5.94 -5.86
N LEU A 20 4.85 5.27 -5.93
CA LEU A 20 5.11 4.12 -6.82
C LEU A 20 5.28 2.81 -6.05
N ARG A 21 4.91 2.77 -4.75
CA ARG A 21 4.64 1.49 -4.07
C ARG A 21 3.67 0.68 -4.93
N TYR A 22 3.96 -0.60 -5.12
CA TYR A 22 3.22 -1.51 -6.01
C TYR A 22 3.36 -1.21 -7.53
N GLY A 23 4.42 -0.50 -7.94
CA GLY A 23 4.75 -0.21 -9.33
C GLY A 23 5.94 -1.03 -9.88
N LEU A 24 6.15 -0.96 -11.20
CA LEU A 24 7.31 -1.50 -11.95
C LEU A 24 8.67 -0.90 -11.53
N TYR A 25 8.74 -0.24 -10.38
CA TYR A 25 9.87 0.46 -9.80
C TYR A 25 10.17 0.03 -8.36
N GLY A 26 9.51 -1.01 -7.84
CA GLY A 26 9.88 -1.63 -6.57
C GLY A 26 11.34 -2.11 -6.65
N HIS A 27 12.17 -1.60 -5.73
CA HIS A 27 13.65 -1.67 -5.71
C HIS A 27 14.28 -2.67 -6.68
N VAL A 28 14.86 -2.09 -7.73
CA VAL A 28 15.63 -2.73 -8.79
C VAL A 28 17.07 -2.24 -8.73
N TYR A 29 18.01 -2.96 -9.35
CA TYR A 29 19.27 -2.32 -9.73
C TYR A 29 19.02 -1.43 -10.95
N TYR A 30 19.49 -0.19 -10.90
CA TYR A 30 19.27 0.82 -11.93
C TYR A 30 20.58 1.28 -12.53
N CYS A 31 20.69 1.21 -13.86
CA CYS A 31 21.82 1.77 -14.61
C CYS A 31 21.31 2.84 -15.55
N ALA A 32 22.06 3.93 -15.72
CA ALA A 32 21.81 4.93 -16.76
C ALA A 32 23.06 5.16 -17.59
N ALA A 33 22.89 5.28 -18.90
CA ALA A 33 23.94 5.66 -19.83
C ALA A 33 23.38 6.66 -20.84
N GLU A 34 24.20 7.64 -21.21
CA GLU A 34 23.88 8.56 -22.29
C GLU A 34 24.71 8.21 -23.52
N ALA A 35 24.04 8.05 -24.67
CA ALA A 35 24.69 7.81 -25.94
C ALA A 35 23.87 8.40 -27.08
N GLY A 36 24.52 9.13 -27.99
CA GLY A 36 23.88 9.66 -29.20
C GLY A 36 22.71 10.62 -28.94
N GLY A 37 22.75 11.40 -27.85
CA GLY A 37 21.68 12.33 -27.48
C GLY A 37 20.42 11.63 -26.96
N VAL A 38 20.55 10.41 -26.44
CA VAL A 38 19.49 9.66 -25.76
C VAL A 38 20.04 9.14 -24.43
N VAL A 39 19.25 9.30 -23.37
CA VAL A 39 19.51 8.64 -22.09
C VAL A 39 18.77 7.31 -22.08
N ALA A 40 19.51 6.22 -21.88
CA ALA A 40 18.99 4.88 -21.72
C ALA A 40 19.11 4.47 -20.25
N GLU A 41 17.99 4.10 -19.65
CA GLU A 41 17.87 3.66 -18.26
C GLU A 41 17.49 2.17 -18.26
N SER A 42 18.18 1.36 -17.46
CA SER A 42 18.03 -0.10 -17.40
C SER A 42 17.67 -0.53 -16.00
N PHE A 43 16.60 -1.32 -15.87
CA PHE A 43 16.04 -1.76 -14.58
C PHE A 43 16.13 -3.29 -14.48
N TYR A 44 16.86 -3.75 -13.46
CA TYR A 44 17.10 -5.17 -13.21
C TYR A 44 16.33 -5.65 -11.99
N PHE A 45 15.49 -6.65 -12.19
CA PHE A 45 14.59 -7.15 -11.16
C PHE A 45 15.14 -8.44 -10.56
N PRO A 46 15.16 -8.55 -9.22
CA PRO A 46 15.43 -9.80 -8.56
C PRO A 46 14.23 -10.74 -8.73
N ARG A 47 14.52 -11.97 -9.13
CA ARG A 47 13.60 -13.07 -9.41
C ARG A 47 14.14 -14.30 -8.71
N ASP A 48 13.28 -15.32 -8.62
CA ASP A 48 13.59 -16.64 -8.06
C ASP A 48 13.99 -16.55 -6.58
N ARG A 49 13.28 -17.23 -5.68
CA ARG A 49 13.65 -17.14 -4.26
C ARG A 49 15.01 -17.79 -4.00
N ASP A 50 15.31 -18.91 -4.67
CA ASP A 50 16.47 -19.76 -4.36
C ASP A 50 17.08 -20.47 -5.60
N PRO A 51 18.31 -20.12 -6.03
CA PRO A 51 19.04 -18.90 -5.69
C PRO A 51 18.41 -17.67 -6.39
N PRO A 52 18.52 -16.46 -5.82
CA PRO A 52 18.01 -15.26 -6.45
C PRO A 52 18.78 -14.89 -7.73
N THR A 53 18.04 -14.59 -8.80
CA THR A 53 18.59 -14.15 -10.09
C THR A 53 18.17 -12.72 -10.41
N VAL A 54 19.10 -11.93 -10.98
CA VAL A 54 18.86 -10.51 -11.28
C VAL A 54 18.96 -10.29 -12.79
N ARG A 55 17.87 -9.84 -13.42
CA ARG A 55 17.76 -9.74 -14.89
C ARG A 55 17.17 -8.42 -15.34
N LEU A 56 17.62 -7.93 -16.50
CA LEU A 56 17.02 -6.77 -17.16
C LEU A 56 15.57 -7.09 -17.57
N GLN A 57 14.60 -6.34 -17.04
CA GLN A 57 13.20 -6.53 -17.42
C GLN A 57 12.51 -5.25 -17.90
N ARG A 58 13.16 -4.10 -17.73
CA ARG A 58 12.65 -2.82 -18.23
C ARG A 58 13.79 -1.93 -18.70
N ALA A 59 13.53 -1.19 -19.78
CA ALA A 59 14.42 -0.17 -20.28
C ALA A 59 13.65 1.06 -20.74
N ASP A 60 14.12 2.23 -20.33
CA ASP A 60 13.50 3.50 -20.65
C ASP A 60 14.46 4.33 -21.50
N PHE A 61 13.94 4.97 -22.53
CA PHE A 61 14.69 5.85 -23.43
C PHE A 61 14.06 7.22 -23.44
N ARG A 62 14.88 8.25 -23.25
CA ARG A 62 14.43 9.64 -23.22
C ARG A 62 15.46 10.58 -23.80
N LEU A 63 15.01 11.78 -24.14
CA LEU A 63 15.91 12.86 -24.50
C LEU A 63 16.63 13.42 -23.24
N PRO A 64 17.85 13.97 -23.37
CA PRO A 64 18.59 14.56 -22.25
C PRO A 64 17.87 15.76 -21.64
N VAL A 65 17.23 16.57 -22.50
CA VAL A 65 16.45 17.73 -22.08
C VAL A 65 15.06 17.27 -21.64
N PRO A 66 14.56 17.69 -20.46
CA PRO A 66 13.27 17.23 -19.94
C PRO A 66 12.06 17.61 -20.81
N TYR A 67 12.05 18.71 -21.55
CA TYR A 67 10.92 19.01 -22.44
C TYR A 67 11.37 19.84 -23.65
N PRO A 68 12.02 19.20 -24.64
CA PRO A 68 12.52 19.92 -25.80
C PRO A 68 11.34 20.44 -26.64
N PRO A 69 11.50 21.57 -27.36
CA PRO A 69 10.46 22.13 -28.23
C PRO A 69 9.87 21.11 -29.21
N MET A 70 10.69 20.17 -29.68
CA MET A 70 10.32 19.14 -30.66
C MET A 70 9.64 17.89 -30.05
N SER A 71 9.20 17.94 -28.79
CA SER A 71 8.64 16.75 -28.12
C SER A 71 7.40 16.18 -28.82
N ALA A 72 6.58 17.04 -29.45
CA ALA A 72 5.37 16.58 -30.16
C ALA A 72 5.75 15.80 -31.43
N GLU A 73 6.71 16.33 -32.18
CA GLU A 73 7.21 15.80 -33.43
C GLU A 73 7.96 14.49 -33.19
N VAL A 74 8.79 14.42 -32.14
CA VAL A 74 9.48 13.19 -31.73
C VAL A 74 8.48 12.11 -31.33
N GLU A 75 7.46 12.44 -30.53
CA GLU A 75 6.39 11.50 -30.18
C GLU A 75 5.68 10.98 -31.42
N GLN A 76 5.30 11.86 -32.35
CA GLN A 76 4.61 11.48 -33.58
C GLN A 76 5.48 10.55 -34.45
N VAL A 77 6.73 10.91 -34.70
CA VAL A 77 7.65 10.09 -35.52
C VAL A 77 7.88 8.72 -34.91
N LEU A 78 8.01 8.64 -33.59
CA LEU A 78 8.15 7.36 -32.88
C LEU A 78 6.86 6.53 -32.97
N ALA A 79 5.70 7.15 -32.77
CA ALA A 79 4.41 6.47 -32.88
C ALA A 79 4.15 5.89 -34.28
N GLU A 80 4.47 6.64 -35.33
CA GLU A 80 4.37 6.19 -36.72
C GLU A 80 5.29 4.99 -37.00
N ARG A 81 6.54 5.04 -36.51
CA ARG A 81 7.50 3.94 -36.66
C ARG A 81 7.04 2.69 -35.93
N LEU A 82 6.58 2.83 -34.69
CA LEU A 82 6.08 1.71 -33.89
C LEU A 82 4.81 1.12 -34.52
N THR A 83 3.93 1.97 -35.04
CA THR A 83 2.72 1.52 -35.73
C THR A 83 3.03 0.73 -36.99
N ARG A 84 4.02 1.18 -37.77
CA ARG A 84 4.49 0.43 -38.94
C ARG A 84 5.11 -0.91 -38.58
N ALA A 85 5.80 -0.99 -37.45
CA ALA A 85 6.50 -2.20 -37.02
C ALA A 85 5.58 -3.23 -36.35
N TYR A 86 4.60 -2.78 -35.55
CA TYR A 86 3.83 -3.63 -34.64
C TYR A 86 2.31 -3.52 -34.82
N GLY A 87 1.84 -2.76 -35.81
CA GLY A 87 0.42 -2.47 -36.00
C GLY A 87 -0.08 -1.30 -35.14
N PRO A 88 -1.38 -0.98 -35.18
CA PRO A 88 -1.95 0.17 -34.46
C PRO A 88 -1.70 0.04 -32.95
N GLY A 89 -1.26 1.15 -32.33
CA GLY A 89 -1.09 1.23 -30.88
C GLY A 89 -2.44 1.34 -30.15
N SER A 90 -2.46 0.91 -28.89
CA SER A 90 -3.62 1.04 -28.01
C SER A 90 -3.32 1.95 -26.82
N VAL A 91 -4.36 2.58 -26.29
CA VAL A 91 -4.28 3.33 -25.03
C VAL A 91 -4.01 2.31 -23.90
N PRO A 92 -2.92 2.46 -23.12
CA PRO A 92 -2.62 1.53 -22.04
C PRO A 92 -3.68 1.63 -20.95
N GLU A 93 -4.23 0.48 -20.55
CA GLU A 93 -5.25 0.40 -19.49
C GLU A 93 -4.75 0.91 -18.14
N ASN A 94 -3.42 0.91 -17.91
CA ASN A 94 -2.81 1.38 -16.67
C ASN A 94 -1.50 2.15 -16.92
N VAL A 95 -1.59 3.48 -16.93
CA VAL A 95 -0.47 4.42 -17.18
C VAL A 95 0.54 4.51 -16.02
N PHE A 96 0.10 4.27 -14.77
CA PHE A 96 0.97 4.41 -13.60
C PHE A 96 2.11 3.38 -13.60
N GLY A 97 1.92 2.21 -14.22
CA GLY A 97 2.96 1.19 -14.33
C GLY A 97 4.12 1.57 -15.23
N ALA A 98 3.84 2.26 -16.33
CA ALA A 98 4.88 2.73 -17.24
C ALA A 98 5.61 3.98 -16.71
N GLY A 99 5.20 4.57 -15.58
CA GLY A 99 5.73 5.86 -15.12
C GLY A 99 5.03 7.07 -15.75
N ALA A 100 3.78 6.90 -16.23
CA ALA A 100 2.98 7.99 -16.75
C ALA A 100 1.91 8.41 -15.73
N TYR A 101 1.92 9.70 -15.34
CA TYR A 101 0.88 10.31 -14.51
C TYR A 101 -0.24 10.89 -15.41
N ARG A 102 -1.49 10.82 -14.96
CA ARG A 102 -2.67 11.40 -15.66
C ARG A 102 -2.40 12.88 -16.01
N PRO A 103 -2.92 13.44 -17.13
CA PRO A 103 -4.07 12.96 -17.91
C PRO A 103 -3.78 12.42 -19.33
N ASN A 104 -2.53 12.30 -19.78
CA ASN A 104 -2.23 11.91 -21.17
C ASN A 104 -1.74 10.46 -21.26
N PRO A 105 -2.62 9.45 -21.41
CA PRO A 105 -2.15 8.12 -21.70
C PRO A 105 -1.49 8.15 -23.07
N GLY A 106 -0.22 7.76 -23.11
CA GLY A 106 0.49 7.54 -24.36
C GLY A 106 -0.11 6.37 -25.16
N LEU A 107 0.63 5.89 -26.16
CA LEU A 107 0.28 4.68 -26.90
C LEU A 107 1.13 3.49 -26.44
N SER A 108 0.59 2.28 -26.57
CA SER A 108 1.28 1.04 -26.27
C SER A 108 1.18 0.03 -27.41
N TRP A 109 2.21 -0.81 -27.53
CA TRP A 109 2.33 -1.87 -28.53
C TRP A 109 2.87 -3.15 -27.89
N ARG A 110 2.48 -4.31 -28.43
CA ARG A 110 3.08 -5.60 -28.07
C ARG A 110 4.11 -6.01 -29.11
N ALA A 111 5.32 -6.30 -28.65
CA ALA A 111 6.44 -6.77 -29.45
C ALA A 111 6.99 -8.08 -28.86
N GLY A 112 6.35 -9.20 -29.20
CA GLY A 112 6.63 -10.49 -28.58
C GLY A 112 6.34 -10.46 -27.07
N GLY A 113 7.32 -10.85 -26.25
CA GLY A 113 7.22 -10.82 -24.78
C GLY A 113 7.47 -9.45 -24.13
N VAL A 114 7.48 -8.36 -24.90
CA VAL A 114 7.74 -7.00 -24.43
C VAL A 114 6.57 -6.10 -24.79
N THR A 115 6.13 -5.30 -23.83
CA THR A 115 5.21 -4.19 -24.02
C THR A 115 6.00 -2.91 -24.14
N ILE A 116 5.77 -2.16 -25.23
CA ILE A 116 6.39 -0.87 -25.51
C ILE A 116 5.34 0.20 -25.23
N VAL A 117 5.68 1.21 -24.43
CA VAL A 117 4.83 2.36 -24.12
C VAL A 117 5.57 3.62 -24.55
N LEU A 118 4.92 4.45 -25.36
CA LEU A 118 5.39 5.77 -25.73
C LEU A 118 4.46 6.79 -25.11
N HIS A 119 4.98 7.68 -24.27
CA HIS A 119 4.18 8.78 -23.73
C HIS A 119 4.97 10.08 -23.72
N ARG A 120 4.24 11.19 -23.82
CA ARG A 120 4.77 12.54 -23.62
C ARG A 120 4.19 13.15 -22.36
N ASN A 121 5.06 13.43 -21.40
CA ASN A 121 4.66 14.01 -20.12
C ASN A 121 5.10 15.48 -20.02
N ARG A 122 4.22 16.33 -19.49
CA ARG A 122 4.47 17.78 -19.33
C ARG A 122 4.90 18.16 -17.91
N ASN A 123 4.66 17.30 -16.93
CA ASN A 123 4.90 17.60 -15.52
C ASN A 123 5.98 16.68 -14.94
N HIS A 124 6.99 17.25 -14.28
CA HIS A 124 8.00 16.46 -13.59
C HIS A 124 7.48 16.06 -12.20
N VAL A 125 7.61 14.79 -11.83
CA VAL A 125 7.45 14.34 -10.44
C VAL A 125 8.71 13.57 -10.04
N ALA A 126 9.55 14.19 -9.21
CA ALA A 126 10.72 13.56 -8.58
C ALA A 126 10.27 12.68 -7.40
N PRO A 127 10.98 11.58 -7.03
CA PRO A 127 12.30 11.16 -7.52
C PRO A 127 12.31 10.07 -8.61
N ALA A 128 11.24 9.29 -8.81
CA ALA A 128 11.26 8.15 -9.77
C ALA A 128 10.03 8.08 -10.68
N GLY A 129 10.26 7.68 -11.92
CA GLY A 129 9.28 7.14 -12.87
C GLY A 129 8.64 8.13 -13.85
N VAL A 130 8.33 9.36 -13.40
CA VAL A 130 7.57 10.32 -14.21
C VAL A 130 8.48 11.50 -14.59
N ARG A 131 9.17 11.41 -15.74
CA ARG A 131 10.02 12.51 -16.24
C ARG A 131 9.22 13.37 -17.21
N GLN A 132 9.56 14.65 -17.30
CA GLN A 132 9.06 15.45 -18.40
C GLN A 132 9.61 14.89 -19.72
N GLY A 133 8.87 15.14 -20.80
CA GLY A 133 9.33 14.92 -22.16
C GLY A 133 8.75 13.65 -22.77
N VAL A 134 9.30 13.30 -23.93
CA VAL A 134 8.96 12.05 -24.61
C VAL A 134 9.77 10.92 -23.99
N GLN A 135 9.07 9.87 -23.57
CA GLN A 135 9.66 8.65 -23.01
C GLN A 135 9.16 7.44 -23.77
N LEU A 136 10.10 6.58 -24.16
CA LEU A 136 9.84 5.26 -24.72
C LEU A 136 10.24 4.23 -23.67
N VAL A 137 9.27 3.52 -23.13
CA VAL A 137 9.43 2.51 -22.09
C VAL A 137 9.22 1.15 -22.73
N ALA A 138 10.15 0.22 -22.54
CA ALA A 138 10.00 -1.16 -22.93
C ALA A 138 10.07 -2.04 -21.67
N VAL A 139 9.05 -2.87 -21.47
CA VAL A 139 8.93 -3.73 -20.27
C VAL A 139 8.55 -5.15 -20.65
N ARG A 140 9.19 -6.15 -20.02
CA ARG A 140 8.81 -7.55 -20.22
C ARG A 140 7.43 -7.80 -19.63
N GLN A 141 6.60 -8.54 -20.37
CA GLN A 141 5.20 -8.80 -19.99
C GLN A 141 5.11 -9.45 -18.60
N GLU A 142 6.07 -10.31 -18.24
CA GLU A 142 6.17 -10.97 -16.93
C GLU A 142 6.22 -9.98 -15.74
N VAL A 143 6.71 -8.75 -15.93
CA VAL A 143 6.72 -7.75 -14.84
C VAL A 143 5.35 -7.10 -14.69
N LEU A 144 4.65 -6.88 -15.82
CA LEU A 144 3.27 -6.37 -15.80
C LEU A 144 2.33 -7.40 -15.18
N ASP A 145 2.47 -8.67 -15.56
CA ASP A 145 1.66 -9.78 -15.03
C ASP A 145 1.89 -10.00 -13.54
N GLU A 146 3.14 -9.96 -13.07
CA GLU A 146 3.46 -10.09 -11.64
C GLU A 146 2.80 -8.96 -10.83
N ARG A 147 2.87 -7.73 -11.34
CA ARG A 147 2.27 -6.56 -10.69
C ARG A 147 0.74 -6.68 -10.64
N ASP A 148 0.09 -7.11 -11.72
CA ASP A 148 -1.36 -7.30 -11.70
C ASP A 148 -1.78 -8.35 -10.68
N ARG A 149 -1.00 -9.43 -10.55
CA ARG A 149 -1.18 -10.45 -9.50
C ARG A 149 -0.87 -9.91 -8.11
N GLU A 150 0.16 -9.09 -7.95
CA GLU A 150 0.48 -8.42 -6.68
C GLU A 150 -0.67 -7.51 -6.25
N ARG A 151 -1.21 -6.70 -7.16
CA ARG A 151 -2.40 -5.89 -6.91
C ARG A 151 -3.58 -6.78 -6.48
N GLN A 152 -3.87 -7.85 -7.22
CA GLN A 152 -4.94 -8.79 -6.87
C GLN A 152 -4.73 -9.45 -5.50
N ALA A 153 -3.49 -9.84 -5.18
CA ALA A 153 -3.15 -10.40 -3.88
C ALA A 153 -3.36 -9.38 -2.76
N SER A 154 -2.88 -8.15 -2.95
CA SER A 154 -3.10 -7.03 -2.02
C SER A 154 -4.58 -6.64 -1.89
N GLU A 155 -5.35 -6.71 -2.97
CA GLU A 155 -6.82 -6.58 -2.96
C GLU A 155 -7.47 -7.70 -2.12
N GLY A 156 -6.88 -8.90 -2.15
CA GLY A 156 -7.23 -10.01 -1.26
C GLY A 156 -7.01 -9.70 0.22
N LEU A 157 -6.12 -8.76 0.55
CA LEU A 157 -5.78 -8.31 1.91
C LEU A 157 -6.59 -7.08 2.40
N VAL A 158 -7.51 -6.53 1.58
CA VAL A 158 -8.36 -5.33 1.85
C VAL A 158 -9.24 -5.51 3.10
N PRO A 159 -9.64 -4.42 3.83
CA PRO A 159 -9.91 -4.40 5.26
C PRO A 159 -10.77 -5.54 5.81
N PHE A 160 -10.37 -5.98 6.99
CA PHE A 160 -10.75 -7.27 7.55
C PHE A 160 -12.14 -7.31 8.17
N VAL A 161 -12.65 -6.16 8.60
CA VAL A 161 -14.08 -5.98 8.83
C VAL A 161 -14.72 -5.62 7.50
N ARG A 162 -14.90 -6.62 6.63
CA ARG A 162 -15.58 -6.40 5.35
C ARG A 162 -17.03 -6.06 5.64
N THR A 163 -17.52 -4.99 5.04
CA THR A 163 -18.95 -4.66 4.98
C THR A 163 -19.77 -5.91 4.64
N GLU A 164 -19.32 -6.74 3.69
CA GLU A 164 -19.99 -8.00 3.34
C GLU A 164 -19.95 -9.05 4.46
N GLN A 165 -18.86 -9.16 5.22
CA GLN A 165 -18.79 -10.06 6.37
C GLN A 165 -19.76 -9.57 7.45
N LEU A 166 -19.77 -8.28 7.77
CA LEU A 166 -20.70 -7.70 8.74
C LEU A 166 -22.15 -7.90 8.32
N ARG A 167 -22.50 -7.62 7.05
CA ARG A 167 -23.84 -7.87 6.50
C ARG A 167 -24.23 -9.34 6.61
N ARG A 168 -23.32 -10.27 6.34
CA ARG A 168 -23.61 -11.71 6.44
C ARG A 168 -23.90 -12.13 7.89
N GLU A 169 -23.18 -11.58 8.87
CA GLU A 169 -23.26 -11.98 10.28
C GLU A 169 -24.35 -11.22 11.08
N LEU A 170 -24.69 -10.00 10.65
CA LEU A 170 -25.67 -9.13 11.29
C LEU A 170 -26.99 -9.03 10.51
N GLY A 171 -26.99 -9.43 9.24
CA GLY A 171 -28.14 -9.33 8.35
C GLY A 171 -28.69 -7.90 8.33
N PRO A 172 -29.99 -7.71 8.61
CA PRO A 172 -30.64 -6.41 8.54
C PRO A 172 -30.15 -5.41 9.60
N LEU A 173 -29.48 -5.87 10.66
CA LEU A 173 -28.93 -4.97 11.69
C LEU A 173 -27.74 -4.15 11.18
N TYR A 174 -27.10 -4.56 10.09
CA TYR A 174 -26.04 -3.77 9.46
C TYR A 174 -26.56 -3.09 8.19
N PRO A 175 -26.59 -1.75 8.15
CA PRO A 175 -27.29 -1.01 7.12
C PRO A 175 -26.61 -1.11 5.75
N GLU A 176 -27.44 -1.09 4.70
CA GLU A 176 -26.94 -0.97 3.33
C GLU A 176 -26.28 0.39 3.04
N ALA A 177 -25.57 0.46 1.93
CA ALA A 177 -25.03 1.73 1.44
C ALA A 177 -26.19 2.71 1.16
N GLY A 178 -26.09 3.93 1.68
CA GLY A 178 -27.13 4.97 1.52
C GLY A 178 -28.25 4.96 2.56
N ALA A 179 -28.36 3.93 3.42
CA ALA A 179 -29.24 3.99 4.58
C ALA A 179 -28.68 4.94 5.66
N ALA A 180 -29.55 5.47 6.53
CA ALA A 180 -29.20 6.42 7.57
C ALA A 180 -28.24 5.79 8.61
N THR A 181 -27.01 6.29 8.67
CA THR A 181 -25.93 5.67 9.45
C THR A 181 -26.08 5.87 10.96
N LEU A 182 -26.45 7.07 11.42
CA LEU A 182 -26.56 7.38 12.85
C LEU A 182 -27.62 6.54 13.59
N PRO A 183 -28.87 6.38 13.08
CA PRO A 183 -29.86 5.51 13.73
C PRO A 183 -29.40 4.05 13.84
N ALA A 184 -28.85 3.48 12.76
CA ALA A 184 -28.37 2.10 12.74
C ALA A 184 -27.19 1.89 13.71
N LEU A 185 -26.26 2.85 13.77
CA LEU A 185 -25.17 2.85 14.75
C LEU A 185 -25.69 2.81 16.19
N LEU A 186 -26.68 3.64 16.52
CA LEU A 186 -27.25 3.68 17.87
C LEU A 186 -28.02 2.40 18.22
N GLU A 187 -28.69 1.78 17.24
CA GLU A 187 -29.33 0.48 17.42
C GLU A 187 -28.30 -0.61 17.76
N LEU A 188 -27.19 -0.68 17.01
CA LEU A 188 -26.11 -1.62 17.32
C LEU A 188 -25.52 -1.38 18.71
N LEU A 189 -25.27 -0.12 19.06
CA LEU A 189 -24.71 0.25 20.37
C LEU A 189 -25.67 -0.07 21.53
N ALA A 190 -26.98 0.00 21.32
CA ALA A 190 -27.98 -0.39 22.32
C ALA A 190 -28.02 -1.91 22.57
N LEU A 191 -27.59 -2.72 21.60
CA LEU A 191 -27.51 -4.17 21.72
C LEU A 191 -26.21 -4.66 22.38
N VAL A 192 -25.19 -3.81 22.50
CA VAL A 192 -23.92 -4.18 23.15
C VAL A 192 -24.17 -4.52 24.62
N GLY A 193 -23.68 -5.68 25.06
CA GLY A 193 -23.84 -6.19 26.42
C GLY A 193 -25.06 -7.10 26.61
N THR A 194 -25.87 -7.30 25.58
CA THR A 194 -27.05 -8.19 25.62
C THR A 194 -26.75 -9.63 25.20
N GLY A 195 -25.61 -9.86 24.54
CA GLY A 195 -25.20 -11.17 24.02
C GLY A 195 -23.96 -11.73 24.71
N ASP A 196 -23.48 -12.86 24.18
CA ASP A 196 -22.19 -13.43 24.57
C ASP A 196 -21.01 -12.50 24.18
N PRO A 197 -19.79 -12.73 24.72
CA PRO A 197 -18.64 -11.88 24.45
C PRO A 197 -18.31 -11.72 22.97
N ASP A 198 -18.42 -12.78 22.16
CA ASP A 198 -18.08 -12.71 20.74
C ASP A 198 -19.11 -11.89 19.97
N ARG A 199 -20.41 -12.06 20.28
CA ARG A 199 -21.48 -11.22 19.72
C ARG A 199 -21.29 -9.75 20.10
N ASN A 200 -20.87 -9.46 21.33
CA ASN A 200 -20.59 -8.09 21.76
C ASN A 200 -19.40 -7.49 20.98
N ALA A 201 -18.34 -8.27 20.76
CA ALA A 201 -17.20 -7.83 19.95
C ALA A 201 -17.59 -7.60 18.49
N LEU A 202 -18.43 -8.44 17.90
CA LEU A 202 -19.01 -8.25 16.56
C LEU A 202 -19.81 -6.94 16.46
N LEU A 203 -20.72 -6.70 17.42
CA LEU A 203 -21.53 -5.48 17.45
C LEU A 203 -20.66 -4.22 17.57
N LEU A 204 -19.62 -4.27 18.41
CA LEU A 204 -18.66 -3.16 18.55
C LEU A 204 -17.83 -2.94 17.29
N ALA A 205 -17.35 -3.99 16.62
CA ALA A 205 -16.63 -3.88 15.36
C ALA A 205 -17.52 -3.32 14.23
N ALA A 206 -18.80 -3.70 14.22
CA ALA A 206 -19.79 -3.17 13.29
C ALA A 206 -20.12 -1.70 13.56
N ALA A 207 -20.33 -1.36 14.82
CA ALA A 207 -20.54 0.02 15.24
C ALA A 207 -19.32 0.90 14.89
N ASP A 208 -18.09 0.41 15.11
CA ASP A 208 -16.86 1.11 14.73
C ASP A 208 -16.81 1.44 13.23
N SER A 209 -17.14 0.47 12.37
CA SER A 209 -17.26 0.67 10.91
C SER A 209 -18.28 1.76 10.56
N LEU A 210 -19.45 1.77 11.23
CA LEU A 210 -20.46 2.80 11.02
C LEU A 210 -20.05 4.17 11.58
N VAL A 211 -19.26 4.24 12.65
CA VAL A 211 -18.69 5.51 13.16
C VAL A 211 -17.74 6.11 12.13
N VAL A 212 -16.88 5.30 11.50
CA VAL A 212 -15.98 5.78 10.44
C VAL A 212 -16.79 6.33 9.27
N ARG A 213 -17.78 5.56 8.79
CA ARG A 213 -18.68 5.99 7.70
C ARG A 213 -19.44 7.27 8.05
N LEU A 214 -19.98 7.36 9.25
CA LEU A 214 -20.70 8.55 9.71
C LEU A 214 -19.77 9.77 9.75
N GLY A 215 -18.48 9.60 10.08
CA GLY A 215 -17.49 10.68 10.06
C GLY A 215 -17.35 11.35 8.70
N GLU A 216 -17.52 10.60 7.60
CA GLU A 216 -17.57 11.14 6.24
C GLU A 216 -18.87 11.90 5.96
N GLU A 217 -20.01 11.34 6.39
CA GLU A 217 -21.34 11.95 6.25
C GLU A 217 -21.50 13.25 7.06
N LEU A 218 -20.69 13.40 8.12
CA LEU A 218 -20.65 14.59 8.98
C LEU A 218 -19.74 15.71 8.44
N VAL A 219 -19.21 15.58 7.22
CA VAL A 219 -18.44 16.63 6.54
C VAL A 219 -19.14 17.10 5.27
N SER A 220 -19.35 18.40 5.16
CA SER A 220 -19.85 19.05 3.95
C SER A 220 -18.68 19.53 3.09
N ARG A 221 -18.79 19.26 1.78
CA ARG A 221 -17.78 19.65 0.77
C ARG A 221 -18.36 20.77 -0.09
N SER A 222 -17.64 21.87 -0.20
CA SER A 222 -18.01 22.96 -1.10
C SER A 222 -16.82 23.34 -1.99
N VAL A 223 -17.07 23.55 -3.27
CA VAL A 223 -16.05 24.03 -4.21
C VAL A 223 -16.21 25.53 -4.34
N GLN A 224 -15.23 26.28 -3.83
CA GLN A 224 -15.13 27.72 -4.04
C GLN A 224 -14.02 28.01 -5.05
N HIS A 225 -14.00 29.20 -5.67
CA HIS A 225 -13.13 29.56 -6.81
C HIS A 225 -11.61 29.44 -6.56
N ALA A 226 -11.16 29.01 -5.37
CA ALA A 226 -9.77 28.78 -4.99
C ALA A 226 -9.48 27.39 -4.38
N GLY A 227 -10.46 26.49 -4.28
CA GLY A 227 -10.24 25.14 -3.72
C GLY A 227 -11.48 24.49 -3.11
N GLU A 228 -11.33 23.23 -2.69
CA GLU A 228 -12.32 22.52 -1.89
C GLU A 228 -12.25 23.01 -0.43
N VAL A 229 -13.38 23.43 0.11
CA VAL A 229 -13.53 23.80 1.52
C VAL A 229 -14.36 22.73 2.21
N LEU A 230 -13.78 22.14 3.25
CA LEU A 230 -14.41 21.16 4.12
C LEU A 230 -14.90 21.83 5.39
N THR A 231 -16.18 21.65 5.72
CA THR A 231 -16.79 22.13 6.96
C THR A 231 -17.61 21.04 7.62
N GLU A 232 -17.74 21.08 8.94
CA GLU A 232 -18.64 20.14 9.63
C GLU A 232 -20.08 20.33 9.14
N ALA A 233 -20.77 19.22 8.91
CA ALA A 233 -22.18 19.22 8.54
C ALA A 233 -23.04 19.66 9.75
N PRO A 234 -24.24 20.25 9.53
CA PRO A 234 -25.11 20.69 10.63
C PRO A 234 -25.45 19.60 11.66
N LEU A 235 -25.50 18.33 11.23
CA LEU A 235 -25.80 17.18 12.09
C LEU A 235 -24.63 16.73 12.98
N ALA A 236 -23.42 17.28 12.80
CA ALA A 236 -22.22 16.84 13.53
C ALA A 236 -22.35 17.05 15.05
N ALA A 237 -22.92 18.18 15.49
CA ALA A 237 -23.12 18.46 16.90
C ALA A 237 -24.11 17.48 17.57
N GLU A 238 -25.21 17.17 16.90
CA GLU A 238 -26.19 16.19 17.39
C GLU A 238 -25.57 14.79 17.47
N ALA A 239 -24.85 14.36 16.43
CA ALA A 239 -24.19 13.06 16.41
C ALA A 239 -23.16 12.93 17.55
N ARG A 240 -22.34 13.96 17.79
CA ARG A 240 -21.37 14.00 18.90
C ARG A 240 -22.05 13.84 20.26
N GLU A 241 -23.16 14.53 20.50
CA GLU A 241 -23.89 14.37 21.76
C GLU A 241 -24.34 12.91 21.91
N ARG A 242 -25.12 12.41 20.93
CA ARG A 242 -25.76 11.10 21.02
C ARG A 242 -24.77 9.95 21.15
N LEU A 243 -23.57 10.10 20.60
CA LEU A 243 -22.53 9.07 20.60
C LEU A 243 -21.60 9.14 21.82
N ARG A 244 -21.52 10.29 22.51
CA ARG A 244 -20.67 10.49 23.68
C ARG A 244 -20.95 9.50 24.83
N PRO A 245 -22.21 9.18 25.20
CA PRO A 245 -22.51 8.16 26.23
C PRO A 245 -21.94 6.77 25.90
N HIS A 246 -21.72 6.48 24.62
CA HIS A 246 -21.15 5.21 24.15
C HIS A 246 -19.61 5.25 24.06
N GLY A 247 -18.98 6.34 24.51
CA GLY A 247 -17.53 6.55 24.49
C GLY A 247 -16.95 6.73 23.10
N VAL A 248 -17.76 7.21 22.15
CA VAL A 248 -17.32 7.61 20.81
C VAL A 248 -17.07 9.11 20.82
N SER A 249 -15.91 9.52 20.32
CA SER A 249 -15.53 10.92 20.21
C SER A 249 -14.96 11.18 18.81
N TYR A 250 -15.49 12.18 18.13
CA TYR A 250 -14.87 12.73 16.93
C TYR A 250 -13.90 13.86 17.33
N SER A 251 -12.78 13.99 16.64
CA SER A 251 -11.92 15.17 16.74
C SER A 251 -12.22 16.12 15.57
N ARG A 252 -11.20 16.68 14.92
CA ARG A 252 -11.32 17.63 13.81
C ARG A 252 -11.52 16.89 12.48
N ILE A 253 -11.80 17.63 11.42
CA ILE A 253 -11.72 17.10 10.06
C ILE A 253 -10.26 16.74 9.78
N GLY A 254 -10.02 15.48 9.44
CA GLY A 254 -8.69 14.97 9.14
C GLY A 254 -8.17 15.51 7.82
N HIS A 255 -6.90 15.91 7.80
CA HIS A 255 -6.25 16.50 6.63
C HIS A 255 -6.24 15.55 5.43
N TYR A 256 -6.11 14.24 5.67
CA TYR A 256 -6.02 13.23 4.63
C TYR A 256 -7.33 12.47 4.38
N SER A 257 -8.16 12.30 5.43
CA SER A 257 -9.44 11.60 5.31
C SER A 257 -10.53 12.49 4.71
N GLY A 258 -10.47 13.81 4.94
CA GLY A 258 -11.57 14.72 4.64
C GLY A 258 -12.86 14.39 5.40
N ALA A 259 -12.73 13.66 6.52
CA ALA A 259 -13.80 13.18 7.37
C ALA A 259 -13.52 13.58 8.83
N LEU A 260 -14.53 13.56 9.70
CA LEU A 260 -14.30 13.71 11.13
C LEU A 260 -13.47 12.53 11.65
N GLU A 261 -12.31 12.82 12.22
CA GLU A 261 -11.41 11.81 12.78
C GLU A 261 -11.99 11.19 14.05
N TYR A 262 -11.83 9.88 14.21
CA TYR A 262 -12.31 9.11 15.35
C TYR A 262 -11.20 8.15 15.79
N ASP A 263 -11.02 8.02 17.10
CA ASP A 263 -9.91 7.34 17.75
C ASP A 263 -10.00 5.80 17.75
N ARG A 264 -11.03 5.22 17.12
CA ARG A 264 -11.25 3.76 17.06
C ARG A 264 -11.49 3.12 18.44
N SER A 265 -12.02 3.88 19.40
CA SER A 265 -12.28 3.41 20.77
C SER A 265 -13.18 2.17 20.85
N LEU A 266 -14.13 1.98 19.93
CA LEU A 266 -15.02 0.82 19.87
C LEU A 266 -14.28 -0.47 19.46
N LEU A 267 -13.36 -0.42 18.48
CA LEU A 267 -12.49 -1.56 18.19
C LEU A 267 -11.62 -1.91 19.40
N LEU A 268 -11.07 -0.90 20.09
CA LEU A 268 -10.28 -1.15 21.29
C LEU A 268 -11.12 -1.81 22.40
N LYS A 269 -12.38 -1.40 22.57
CA LYS A 269 -13.32 -2.05 23.49
C LYS A 269 -13.64 -3.50 23.06
N ALA A 270 -13.80 -3.75 21.76
CA ALA A 270 -14.05 -5.11 21.25
C ALA A 270 -12.88 -6.05 21.58
N TRP A 271 -11.65 -5.60 21.33
CA TRP A 271 -10.44 -6.34 21.65
C TRP A 271 -10.28 -6.56 23.16
N THR A 272 -10.30 -5.49 23.95
CA THR A 272 -10.00 -5.56 25.39
C THR A 272 -11.10 -6.28 26.18
N GLY A 273 -12.35 -6.19 25.73
CA GLY A 273 -13.48 -6.84 26.38
C GLY A 273 -13.61 -8.34 26.03
N SER A 274 -13.12 -8.77 24.87
CA SER A 274 -13.31 -10.15 24.38
C SER A 274 -12.08 -10.74 23.66
N PRO A 275 -10.86 -10.67 24.24
CA PRO A 275 -9.63 -10.98 23.52
C PRO A 275 -9.51 -12.45 23.09
N ALA A 276 -10.22 -13.35 23.78
CA ALA A 276 -10.23 -14.79 23.47
C ALA A 276 -11.21 -15.19 22.34
N THR A 277 -12.03 -14.27 21.84
CA THR A 277 -13.05 -14.59 20.84
C THR A 277 -12.61 -14.23 19.42
N PRO A 278 -13.15 -14.89 18.38
CA PRO A 278 -12.83 -14.55 17.00
C PRO A 278 -13.00 -13.06 16.66
N TRP A 279 -14.09 -12.42 17.08
CA TRP A 279 -14.31 -10.99 16.80
C TRP A 279 -13.43 -10.06 17.64
N GLY A 280 -13.08 -10.44 18.87
CA GLY A 280 -12.09 -9.68 19.64
C GLY A 280 -10.71 -9.75 19.00
N GLN A 281 -10.25 -10.95 18.64
CA GLN A 281 -8.98 -11.16 17.93
C GLN A 281 -8.99 -10.46 16.55
N ARG A 282 -10.12 -10.44 15.86
CA ARG A 282 -10.28 -9.67 14.62
C ARG A 282 -10.10 -8.17 14.85
N ALA A 283 -10.67 -7.63 15.93
CA ALA A 283 -10.52 -6.23 16.28
C ALA A 283 -9.05 -5.88 16.54
N PHE A 284 -8.30 -6.76 17.22
CA PHE A 284 -6.86 -6.60 17.43
C PHE A 284 -6.07 -6.42 16.13
N LEU A 285 -6.33 -7.27 15.14
CA LEU A 285 -5.63 -7.21 13.85
C LEU A 285 -5.97 -5.95 13.06
N GLU A 286 -7.22 -5.51 13.11
CA GLU A 286 -7.63 -4.25 12.49
C GLU A 286 -6.97 -3.05 13.18
N ILE A 287 -6.84 -3.06 14.51
CA ILE A 287 -6.12 -2.00 15.22
C ILE A 287 -4.63 -2.00 14.83
N GLN A 288 -3.96 -3.17 14.77
CA GLN A 288 -2.57 -3.24 14.30
C GLN A 288 -2.40 -2.67 12.89
N ARG A 289 -3.33 -2.99 11.99
CA ARG A 289 -3.34 -2.50 10.60
C ARG A 289 -3.43 -0.98 10.52
N LEU A 290 -4.20 -0.37 11.41
CA LEU A 290 -4.30 1.09 11.52
C LEU A 290 -3.04 1.73 12.11
N GLY A 291 -2.16 0.93 12.71
CA GLY A 291 -0.82 1.34 13.15
C GLY A 291 -0.87 2.51 14.13
N CYS A 292 -0.14 3.58 13.80
CA CYS A 292 0.01 4.75 14.67
C CYS A 292 -1.28 5.58 14.84
N SER A 293 -2.36 5.27 14.11
CA SER A 293 -3.57 6.11 14.06
C SER A 293 -4.55 5.89 15.21
N VAL A 294 -4.30 4.94 16.12
CA VAL A 294 -5.22 4.61 17.24
C VAL A 294 -4.61 5.03 18.58
N PRO A 295 -5.08 6.11 19.23
CA PRO A 295 -4.59 6.54 20.55
C PRO A 295 -4.69 5.46 21.63
N GLY A 296 -3.71 5.37 22.54
CA GLY A 296 -3.70 4.41 23.67
C GLY A 296 -3.39 2.95 23.30
N PHE A 297 -3.50 2.60 22.02
CA PHE A 297 -2.94 1.39 21.41
C PHE A 297 -1.74 1.71 20.49
N GLY A 298 -1.62 2.99 20.13
CA GLY A 298 -0.68 3.55 19.17
C GLY A 298 0.72 3.68 19.75
N CYS A 299 1.67 3.67 18.84
CA CYS A 299 3.07 3.56 19.15
C CYS A 299 3.66 4.92 19.51
N ASP A 300 4.62 4.93 20.43
CA ASP A 300 5.32 6.14 20.84
C ASP A 300 6.34 6.55 19.77
N GLY A 301 5.88 7.37 18.82
CA GLY A 301 6.69 7.94 17.76
C GLY A 301 6.60 7.19 16.44
N VAL A 302 7.56 7.48 15.55
CA VAL A 302 7.46 7.13 14.12
C VAL A 302 7.63 5.63 13.83
N ASN A 303 8.28 4.87 14.71
CA ASN A 303 8.64 3.46 14.53
C ASN A 303 7.55 2.49 15.01
N CYS A 304 6.32 2.61 14.50
CA CYS A 304 5.17 1.82 14.96
C CYS A 304 5.32 0.30 14.76
N PHE A 305 6.16 -0.13 13.80
CA PHE A 305 6.48 -1.53 13.54
C PHE A 305 7.05 -2.25 14.77
N LEU A 306 7.76 -1.57 15.67
CA LEU A 306 8.29 -2.20 16.89
C LEU A 306 7.17 -2.67 17.82
N GLU A 307 6.11 -1.88 17.94
CA GLU A 307 4.98 -2.21 18.79
C GLU A 307 4.11 -3.30 18.13
N VAL A 308 3.95 -3.26 16.81
CA VAL A 308 3.31 -4.34 16.05
C VAL A 308 4.04 -5.66 16.23
N ILE A 309 5.38 -5.67 16.20
CA ILE A 309 6.18 -6.87 16.51
C ILE A 309 5.89 -7.34 17.93
N ARG A 310 6.06 -6.47 18.93
CA ARG A 310 5.91 -6.82 20.34
C ARG A 310 4.52 -7.37 20.66
N GLN A 311 3.47 -6.70 20.19
CA GLN A 311 2.10 -7.13 20.44
C GLN A 311 1.72 -8.35 19.60
N GLY A 312 2.14 -8.41 18.34
CA GLY A 312 1.85 -9.53 17.44
C GLY A 312 2.49 -10.84 17.88
N GLU A 313 3.73 -10.80 18.35
CA GLU A 313 4.39 -11.97 18.94
C GLU A 313 3.67 -12.42 20.20
N ARG A 314 3.31 -11.49 21.08
CA ARG A 314 2.52 -11.79 22.28
C ARG A 314 1.15 -12.38 21.92
N PHE A 315 0.47 -11.86 20.90
CA PHE A 315 -0.81 -12.39 20.46
C PHE A 315 -0.70 -13.85 20.01
N LEU A 316 0.32 -14.22 19.24
CA LEU A 316 0.53 -15.61 18.82
C LEU A 316 0.93 -16.54 19.97
N LEU A 317 1.53 -16.00 21.04
CA LEU A 317 1.83 -16.73 22.27
C LEU A 317 0.58 -16.94 23.15
N ASP A 318 -0.21 -15.87 23.33
CA ASP A 318 -1.41 -15.88 24.16
C ASP A 318 -2.55 -16.66 23.48
N PHE A 319 -2.59 -16.68 22.14
CA PHE A 319 -3.61 -17.36 21.31
C PHE A 319 -2.99 -18.29 20.26
N PRO A 320 -2.36 -19.41 20.67
CA PRO A 320 -1.67 -20.30 19.74
C PRO A 320 -2.61 -20.96 18.70
N ASP A 321 -3.88 -21.17 19.03
CA ASP A 321 -4.85 -21.79 18.12
C ASP A 321 -5.72 -20.75 17.38
N THR A 322 -5.29 -19.48 17.35
CA THR A 322 -6.02 -18.42 16.64
C THR A 322 -6.24 -18.76 15.16
N PRO A 323 -7.47 -18.61 14.64
CA PRO A 323 -7.72 -18.79 13.21
C PRO A 323 -7.01 -17.73 12.35
N PHE A 324 -6.49 -16.67 12.97
CA PHE A 324 -5.84 -15.55 12.29
C PHE A 324 -4.30 -15.67 12.27
N ARG A 325 -3.76 -16.85 12.58
CA ARG A 325 -2.30 -17.09 12.61
C ARG A 325 -1.63 -16.62 11.32
N LEU A 326 -2.19 -16.97 10.16
CA LEU A 326 -1.64 -16.60 8.85
C LEU A 326 -1.55 -15.07 8.67
N GLU A 327 -2.57 -14.34 9.11
CA GLU A 327 -2.65 -12.89 8.99
C GLU A 327 -1.67 -12.20 9.93
N GLN A 328 -1.62 -12.63 11.19
CA GLN A 328 -0.68 -12.06 12.15
C GLN A 328 0.78 -12.34 11.77
N THR A 329 1.10 -13.55 11.28
CA THR A 329 2.44 -13.88 10.78
C THR A 329 2.83 -12.94 9.62
N TYR A 330 1.88 -12.59 8.76
CA TYR A 330 2.12 -11.63 7.68
C TYR A 330 2.34 -10.20 8.18
N HIS A 331 1.57 -9.71 9.15
CA HIS A 331 1.83 -8.42 9.78
C HIS A 331 3.21 -8.36 10.46
N LEU A 332 3.63 -9.45 11.13
CA LEU A 332 4.98 -9.55 11.69
C LEU A 332 6.05 -9.49 10.59
N ALA A 333 5.84 -10.20 9.48
CA ALA A 333 6.78 -10.19 8.36
C ALA A 333 6.95 -8.77 7.78
N LEU A 334 5.84 -8.07 7.54
CA LEU A 334 5.83 -6.68 7.07
C LEU A 334 6.50 -5.72 8.07
N ALA A 335 6.27 -5.89 9.37
CA ALA A 335 6.87 -5.04 10.39
C ALA A 335 8.39 -5.23 10.47
N HIS A 336 8.87 -6.47 10.39
CA HIS A 336 10.31 -6.75 10.33
C HIS A 336 10.94 -6.29 9.01
N GLU A 337 10.22 -6.42 7.90
CA GLU A 337 10.67 -5.90 6.61
C GLU A 337 10.76 -4.37 6.61
N ALA A 338 9.78 -3.67 7.20
CA ALA A 338 9.80 -2.23 7.38
C ALA A 338 11.02 -1.79 8.20
N TRP A 339 11.32 -2.51 9.29
CA TRP A 339 12.51 -2.25 10.10
C TRP A 339 13.80 -2.41 9.27
N TRP A 340 13.96 -3.52 8.55
CA TRP A 340 15.10 -3.72 7.64
C TRP A 340 15.22 -2.59 6.62
N SER A 341 14.12 -2.28 5.94
CA SER A 341 14.07 -1.29 4.87
C SER A 341 14.41 0.12 5.37
N LEU A 342 13.90 0.52 6.54
CA LEU A 342 14.24 1.78 7.19
C LEU A 342 15.71 1.84 7.62
N SER A 343 16.34 0.71 7.96
CA SER A 343 17.76 0.67 8.34
C SER A 343 18.72 0.93 7.16
N LEU A 344 18.21 0.81 5.94
CA LEU A 344 18.93 1.10 4.69
C LEU A 344 18.60 2.47 4.10
N ALA A 345 17.63 3.19 4.67
CA ALA A 345 17.16 4.44 4.11
C ALA A 345 18.27 5.50 4.10
N ALA A 346 18.39 6.22 2.99
CA ALA A 346 19.34 7.31 2.88
C ALA A 346 18.95 8.47 3.81
N PRO A 347 19.91 9.28 4.30
CA PRO A 347 19.62 10.41 5.18
C PRO A 347 18.63 11.44 4.60
N ASP A 348 18.53 11.53 3.28
CA ASP A 348 17.64 12.41 2.53
C ASP A 348 16.35 11.72 2.05
N ASP A 349 16.11 10.45 2.43
CA ASP A 349 14.87 9.76 2.14
C ASP A 349 13.73 10.33 3.00
N ILE A 350 12.91 11.18 2.37
CA ILE A 350 11.73 11.77 3.00
C ILE A 350 10.75 10.72 3.53
N THR A 351 10.66 9.50 2.95
CA THR A 351 9.77 8.43 3.45
C THR A 351 10.21 7.83 4.78
N ALA A 352 11.49 8.00 5.13
CA ALA A 352 12.13 7.44 6.30
C ALA A 352 12.50 8.55 7.29
N HIS A 353 12.04 9.79 7.06
CA HIS A 353 12.36 10.92 7.89
C HIS A 353 11.96 10.64 9.35
N GLY A 354 12.92 10.82 10.26
CA GLY A 354 12.72 10.56 11.69
C GLY A 354 12.86 9.11 12.10
N ALA A 355 13.03 8.15 11.18
CA ALA A 355 13.26 6.75 11.52
C ALA A 355 14.50 6.61 12.41
N ARG A 356 14.36 5.83 13.49
CA ARG A 356 15.43 5.60 14.47
C ARG A 356 15.79 4.12 14.49
N VAL A 357 16.60 3.69 13.54
CA VAL A 357 17.01 2.29 13.38
C VAL A 357 18.49 2.22 13.03
N ASP A 358 19.22 1.31 13.67
CA ASP A 358 20.63 1.05 13.36
C ASP A 358 20.78 -0.15 12.41
N ALA A 359 21.90 -0.22 11.70
CA ALA A 359 22.15 -1.25 10.70
C ALA A 359 22.22 -2.68 11.29
N ARG A 360 22.66 -2.85 12.54
CA ARG A 360 22.77 -4.18 13.15
C ARG A 360 21.40 -4.73 13.50
N SER A 361 20.53 -3.90 14.08
CA SER A 361 19.14 -4.28 14.35
C SER A 361 18.35 -4.54 13.07
N GLY A 362 18.61 -3.75 12.01
CA GLY A 362 18.07 -3.99 10.68
C GLY A 362 18.39 -5.38 10.12
N GLU A 363 19.64 -5.83 10.22
CA GLU A 363 20.03 -7.16 9.74
C GLU A 363 19.29 -8.30 10.47
N ALA A 364 19.09 -8.17 11.78
CA ALA A 364 18.31 -9.12 12.55
C ALA A 364 16.84 -9.14 12.08
N ALA A 365 16.26 -7.96 11.84
CA ALA A 365 14.91 -7.83 11.32
C ALA A 365 14.77 -8.45 9.92
N ARG A 366 15.77 -8.28 9.04
CA ARG A 366 15.79 -8.90 7.71
C ARG A 366 15.70 -10.42 7.78
N LEU A 367 16.52 -11.04 8.64
CA LEU A 367 16.50 -12.48 8.82
C LEU A 367 15.15 -12.95 9.35
N ARG A 368 14.58 -12.22 10.31
CA ARG A 368 13.27 -12.54 10.86
C ARG A 368 12.14 -12.41 9.84
N ALA A 369 12.17 -11.39 8.98
CA ALA A 369 11.22 -11.25 7.88
C ALA A 369 11.30 -12.44 6.91
N ILE A 370 12.51 -12.89 6.56
CA ILE A 370 12.71 -14.09 5.72
C ILE A 370 12.06 -15.32 6.35
N GLU A 371 12.34 -15.58 7.63
CA GLU A 371 11.76 -16.71 8.36
C GLU A 371 10.23 -16.70 8.33
N LEU A 372 9.62 -15.54 8.59
CA LEU A 372 8.17 -15.38 8.62
C LEU A 372 7.55 -15.55 7.23
N TYR A 373 8.16 -15.02 6.17
CA TYR A 373 7.69 -15.26 4.80
C TYR A 373 7.83 -16.72 4.37
N GLU A 374 8.90 -17.39 4.78
CA GLU A 374 9.06 -18.84 4.56
C GLU A 374 8.04 -19.66 5.36
N GLU A 375 7.67 -19.22 6.56
CA GLU A 375 6.58 -19.81 7.33
C GLU A 375 5.24 -19.67 6.61
N LEU A 376 4.88 -18.48 6.12
CA LEU A 376 3.66 -18.27 5.34
C LEU A 376 3.60 -19.20 4.11
N LEU A 377 4.73 -19.37 3.43
CA LEU A 377 4.86 -20.28 2.29
C LEU A 377 4.64 -21.75 2.64
N ARG A 378 5.01 -22.17 3.86
CA ARG A 378 4.76 -23.52 4.35
C ARG A 378 3.32 -23.69 4.82
N LEU A 379 2.77 -22.70 5.52
CA LEU A 379 1.43 -22.76 6.11
C LEU A 379 0.32 -22.70 5.04
N ALA A 380 0.42 -21.78 4.09
CA ALA A 380 -0.61 -21.57 3.08
C ALA A 380 0.02 -21.10 1.75
N PRO A 381 0.64 -22.00 0.96
CA PRO A 381 1.44 -21.64 -0.22
C PRO A 381 0.66 -20.89 -1.32
N ASN A 382 -0.67 -21.08 -1.37
CA ASN A 382 -1.56 -20.44 -2.35
C ASN A 382 -2.30 -19.22 -1.78
N SER A 383 -1.97 -18.77 -0.57
CA SER A 383 -2.57 -17.59 0.02
C SER A 383 -2.01 -16.29 -0.59
N PRO A 384 -2.78 -15.19 -0.57
CA PRO A 384 -2.27 -13.87 -0.95
C PRO A 384 -1.02 -13.46 -0.16
N GLN A 385 -1.00 -13.75 1.15
CA GLN A 385 0.14 -13.47 2.03
C GLN A 385 1.41 -14.22 1.59
N ALA A 386 1.29 -15.51 1.28
CA ALA A 386 2.40 -16.30 0.79
C ALA A 386 2.90 -15.81 -0.59
N TYR A 387 1.99 -15.43 -1.48
CA TYR A 387 2.37 -14.86 -2.78
C TYR A 387 3.17 -13.56 -2.61
N LEU A 388 2.70 -12.62 -1.79
CA LEU A 388 3.42 -11.37 -1.53
C LEU A 388 4.79 -11.63 -0.86
N GLY A 389 4.86 -12.60 0.06
CA GLY A 389 6.12 -13.06 0.61
C GLY A 389 7.10 -13.63 -0.42
N GLN A 390 6.61 -14.36 -1.43
CA GLN A 390 7.46 -14.83 -2.54
C GLN A 390 8.09 -13.68 -3.33
N LEU A 391 7.39 -12.55 -3.47
CA LEU A 391 7.91 -11.37 -4.14
C LEU A 391 8.96 -10.64 -3.29
N ALA A 392 8.80 -10.62 -1.97
CA ALA A 392 9.73 -9.98 -1.05
C ALA A 392 11.04 -10.76 -0.89
N LEU A 393 10.97 -12.09 -0.82
CA LEU A 393 12.11 -12.96 -0.48
C LEU A 393 13.38 -12.75 -1.33
N PRO A 394 13.34 -12.68 -2.67
CA PRO A 394 14.54 -12.43 -3.47
C PRO A 394 15.27 -11.14 -3.08
N ARG A 395 14.52 -10.07 -2.78
CA ARG A 395 15.09 -8.77 -2.37
C ARG A 395 15.75 -8.86 -0.99
N LEU A 396 15.04 -9.45 -0.03
CA LEU A 396 15.55 -9.67 1.33
C LEU A 396 16.81 -10.54 1.34
N ARG A 397 16.85 -11.61 0.53
CA ARG A 397 18.01 -12.52 0.43
C ARG A 397 19.22 -11.84 -0.22
N LEU A 398 18.99 -10.92 -1.17
CA LEU A 398 20.03 -10.09 -1.78
C LEU A 398 20.42 -8.86 -0.95
N ARG A 399 19.86 -8.68 0.25
CA ARG A 399 20.10 -7.52 1.13
C ARG A 399 19.76 -6.19 0.43
N LEU A 400 18.70 -6.20 -0.38
CA LEU A 400 18.18 -5.00 -1.00
C LEU A 400 17.19 -4.30 -0.07
N ASP A 401 17.14 -2.98 -0.15
CA ASP A 401 16.02 -2.21 0.38
C ASP A 401 14.72 -2.64 -0.34
N THR A 402 13.62 -2.72 0.39
CA THR A 402 12.31 -3.12 -0.14
C THR A 402 11.30 -1.98 -0.21
N ALA A 403 11.64 -0.77 0.29
CA ALA A 403 10.72 0.36 0.52
C ALA A 403 9.51 0.04 1.39
N GLU A 404 9.53 -1.05 2.15
CA GLU A 404 8.45 -1.34 3.07
C GLU A 404 8.46 -0.27 4.18
N ARG A 405 7.29 0.31 4.44
CA ARG A 405 7.07 1.25 5.54
C ARG A 405 5.74 0.98 6.23
N ALA A 406 5.22 -0.24 6.10
CA ALA A 406 4.10 -0.72 6.90
C ALA A 406 4.39 -0.39 8.36
N PHE A 407 3.40 0.16 9.05
CA PHE A 407 3.53 0.54 10.46
C PHE A 407 4.64 1.56 10.71
N PHE A 408 4.83 2.54 9.83
CA PHE A 408 5.71 3.70 10.05
C PHE A 408 4.93 5.01 9.86
N CYS A 409 4.91 5.91 10.85
CA CYS A 409 4.33 7.26 10.68
C CYS A 409 5.39 8.19 10.10
N TRP A 410 5.29 8.51 8.81
CA TRP A 410 6.20 9.45 8.13
C TRP A 410 5.68 10.89 8.09
N SER A 411 4.43 11.12 8.50
CA SER A 411 3.79 12.44 8.58
C SER A 411 2.70 12.44 9.65
N CYS A 412 3.10 12.80 10.85
CA CYS A 412 2.27 13.22 11.97
C CYS A 412 2.72 14.68 12.21
#